data_AF-A0A5C8F1V3-F1
#
_entry.id   AF-A0A5C8F1V3-F1
#
_cell.length_a   1.000
_cell.length_b   1.000
_cell.length_c   1.000
_cell.angle_alpha   90.00
_cell.angle_beta   90.00
_cell.angle_gamma   90.00
#
_symmetry.space_group_name_H-M   'P 1'
#
loop_
_entity.id
_entity.type
_entity.pdbx_description
1 polymer ?
#
loop_
_entity_poly.entity_id
_entity_poly.type
_entity_poly.pdbx_seq_one_letter_code
_entity_poly.pdbx_strand_id
1 'polypeptide(L)' 'MSLLKDIFGRKKQIKCAVCGEAIQNDFKTKYLKLNGCFGLHMLHYECDKKINNLEKSIKGE' A
#
# COMPACT_ATOMS: atom_id res chain seq x y z
N MET A 1 32.73 10.03 -2.21
CA MET A 1 31.60 9.20 -1.74
C MET A 1 31.55 7.95 -2.59
N SER A 2 31.40 6.76 -1.98
CA SER A 2 31.50 5.47 -2.68
C SER A 2 30.22 5.13 -3.44
N LEU A 3 30.35 4.83 -4.73
CA LEU A 3 29.27 4.43 -5.66
C LEU A 3 28.39 3.29 -5.10
N LEU A 4 28.99 2.41 -4.30
CA LEU A 4 28.31 1.29 -3.65
C LEU A 4 27.33 1.77 -2.54
N LYS A 5 27.67 2.83 -1.81
CA LYS A 5 26.78 3.39 -0.79
C LYS A 5 25.51 4.01 -1.40
N ASP A 6 25.57 4.55 -2.61
CA ASP A 6 24.39 5.08 -3.30
C ASP A 6 23.46 4.00 -3.84
N ILE A 7 24.02 2.86 -4.25
CA ILE A 7 23.24 1.70 -4.74
C ILE A 7 22.57 0.96 -3.58
N PHE A 8 23.30 0.70 -2.49
CA PHE A 8 22.79 -0.03 -1.33
C PHE A 8 22.11 0.87 -0.29
N GLY A 9 22.31 2.20 -0.33
CA GLY A 9 21.69 3.17 0.57
C GLY A 9 20.24 3.52 0.23
N ARG A 10 19.78 3.22 -1.00
CA ARG A 10 18.37 3.37 -1.38
C ARG A 10 17.55 2.20 -0.82
N LYS A 11 17.28 2.22 0.48
CA LYS A 11 16.23 1.38 1.07
C LYS A 11 14.95 1.63 0.27
N LYS A 12 14.48 0.61 -0.47
CA LYS A 12 13.20 0.69 -1.18
C LYS A 12 12.12 1.00 -0.15
N GLN A 13 11.60 2.21 -0.20
CA GLN A 13 10.48 2.60 0.65
C GLN A 13 9.27 1.78 0.22
N ILE A 14 8.66 1.09 1.17
CA ILE A 14 7.38 0.42 0.95
C ILE A 14 6.35 1.51 0.70
N LYS A 15 5.58 1.39 -0.38
CA LYS A 15 4.54 2.36 -0.75
C LYS A 15 3.16 1.73 -0.59
N CYS A 16 2.20 2.52 -0.13
CA CYS A 16 0.81 2.12 -0.07
C CYS A 16 0.25 2.00 -1.50
N ALA A 17 -0.42 0.89 -1.81
CA ALA A 17 -0.96 0.65 -3.15
C ALA A 17 -2.15 1.55 -3.52
N VAL A 18 -2.75 2.25 -2.54
CA VAL A 18 -3.94 3.10 -2.74
C VAL A 18 -3.58 4.56 -2.91
N CYS A 19 -2.79 5.13 -2.00
CA CYS A 19 -2.40 6.55 -2.08
C CYS A 19 -1.01 6.78 -2.70
N GLY A 20 -0.20 5.74 -2.87
CA GLY A 20 1.15 5.84 -3.44
C GLY A 20 2.21 6.42 -2.50
N GLU A 21 1.82 6.90 -1.31
CA GLU A 21 2.73 7.44 -0.32
C GLU A 21 3.53 6.35 0.40
N ALA A 22 4.68 6.73 0.96
CA ALA A 22 5.52 5.82 1.72
C ALA A 22 4.83 5.37 3.01
N ILE A 23 4.97 4.08 3.33
CA ILE A 23 4.58 3.51 4.60
C ILE A 23 5.75 3.68 5.57
N GLN A 24 5.59 4.58 6.55
CA GLN A 24 6.60 4.83 7.57
C GLN A 24 6.32 4.08 8.89
N ASN A 25 5.07 3.70 9.13
CA ASN A 25 4.57 3.07 10.35
C ASN A 25 3.95 1.69 10.03
N ASP A 26 3.13 1.17 10.96
CA ASP A 26 2.38 -0.06 10.76
C ASP A 26 1.52 -0.05 9.49
N PHE A 27 1.41 -1.21 8.86
CA PHE A 27 0.62 -1.42 7.65
C PHE A 27 -0.29 -2.64 7.78
N LYS A 28 -1.28 -2.69 6.90
CA LYS A 28 -2.07 -3.89 6.64
C LYS A 28 -1.76 -4.44 5.27
N THR A 29 -1.99 -5.73 5.11
CA THR A 29 -2.03 -6.38 3.81
C THR A 29 -3.48 -6.72 3.48
N LYS A 30 -3.91 -6.42 2.24
CA LYS A 30 -5.25 -6.76 1.76
C LYS A 30 -5.16 -7.23 0.33
N TYR A 31 -5.97 -8.24 0.00
CA TYR A 31 -6.17 -8.66 -1.37
C TYR A 31 -7.07 -7.65 -2.09
N LEU A 32 -6.54 -7.02 -3.14
CA LEU A 32 -7.26 -6.03 -3.94
C LEU A 32 -7.12 -6.36 -5.42
N LYS A 33 -8.16 -6.01 -6.19
CA LYS A 33 -8.08 -5.97 -7.65
C LYS A 33 -7.68 -4.56 -8.08
N LEU A 34 -6.42 -4.36 -8.45
CA LEU A 34 -5.92 -3.08 -8.96
C LEU A 34 -5.50 -3.26 -10.41
N ASN A 35 -5.92 -2.34 -11.28
CA ASN A 35 -5.63 -2.39 -12.73
C ASN A 35 -5.99 -3.73 -13.39
N GLY A 36 -7.08 -4.36 -12.93
CA GLY A 36 -7.52 -5.66 -13.46
C GLY A 36 -6.80 -6.89 -12.87
N CYS A 37 -5.70 -6.71 -12.13
CA CYS A 37 -4.94 -7.79 -11.51
C CYS A 37 -5.33 -7.94 -10.04
N PHE A 38 -5.59 -9.18 -9.61
CA PHE A 38 -5.82 -9.49 -8.19
C PHE A 38 -4.49 -9.79 -7.51
N GLY A 39 -4.20 -9.10 -6.41
CA GLY A 39 -2.92 -9.25 -5.72
C GLY A 39 -2.99 -8.87 -4.26
N LEU A 40 -1.99 -9.34 -3.49
CA LEU A 40 -1.80 -8.93 -2.11
C LEU A 40 -1.06 -7.59 -2.09
N HIS A 41 -1.69 -6.57 -1.52
CA HIS A 41 -1.16 -5.21 -1.49
C HIS A 41 -0.97 -4.72 -0.06
N MET A 42 0.10 -3.94 0.15
CA MET A 42 0.37 -3.26 1.42
C MET A 42 -0.32 -1.89 1.42
N LEU A 43 -0.98 -1.57 2.52
CA LEU A 43 -1.83 -0.40 2.69
C LEU A 43 -1.58 0.25 4.04
N HIS A 44 -1.73 1.58 4.11
CA HIS A 44 -1.96 2.25 5.38
C HIS A 44 -3.28 1.79 5.99
N TYR A 45 -3.36 1.74 7.32
CA TYR A 45 -4.59 1.40 8.04
C TYR A 45 -5.77 2.29 7.66
N GLU A 46 -5.54 3.59 7.47
CA GLU A 46 -6.58 4.53 7.06
C GLU A 46 -7.10 4.26 5.66
N CYS A 47 -6.22 3.85 4.74
CA CYS A 47 -6.60 3.46 3.38
C CYS A 47 -7.43 2.17 3.39
N ASP A 48 -7.03 1.17 4.18
CA ASP A 48 -7.82 -0.05 4.39
C ASP A 48 -9.23 0.27 4.92
N LYS A 49 -9.33 1.13 5.94
CA LYS A 49 -10.62 1.53 6.52
C LYS A 49 -11.53 2.22 5.50
N LYS A 50 -10.98 3.12 4.67
CA LYS A 50 -11.74 3.79 3.59
C LYS A 50 -12.27 2.78 2.58
N ILE A 51 -11.45 1.80 2.16
CA ILE A 51 -11.89 0.75 1.24
C ILE A 51 -12.99 -0.11 1.86
N ASN A 52 -12.82 -0.57 3.11
CA ASN A 52 -13.83 -1.39 3.77
C ASN A 52 -15.17 -0.66 3.90
N ASN A 53 -15.14 0.65 4.17
CA ASN A 53 -16.36 1.46 4.21
C ASN A 53 -17.02 1.57 2.83
N LEU A 54 -16.23 1.81 1.77
CA LEU A 54 -16.73 1.84 0.40
C LEU A 54 -17.36 0.50 -0.02
N GLU A 55 -16.70 -0.62 0.31
CA GLU A 55 -17.21 -1.96 0.01
C GLU A 55 -18.54 -2.24 0.71
N LYS A 56 -18.71 -1.78 1.96
CA LYS A 56 -19.98 -1.89 2.69
C LYS A 56 -21.08 -1.04 2.06
N SER A 57 -20.77 0.21 1.73
CA SER A 57 -21.72 1.11 1.07
C SER A 57 -22.20 0.58 -0.29
N ILE A 58 -21.32 -0.08 -1.06
CA ILE A 58 -21.70 -0.70 -2.35
C ILE A 58 -22.55 -1.96 -2.14
N LYS A 59 -22.30 -2.72 -1.07
CA LYS A 59 -23.07 -3.94 -0.75
C LYS A 59 -24.43 -3.66 -0.12
N GLY A 60 -24.74 -2.41 0.21
CA GLY A 60 -26.01 -2.02 0.83
C GLY A 60 -26.15 -2.50 2.28
N GLU A 61 -25.03 -2.71 2.97
CA GLU A 61 -24.98 -3.00 4.41
C GLU A 61 -24.96 -1.73 5.27
#